data_AF-A0A2M7ZMK6-F1
#
_entry.id   AF-A0A2M7ZMK6-F1
#
_cell.length_a   1.000
_cell.length_b   1.000
_cell.length_c   1.000
_cell.angle_alpha   90.00
_cell.angle_beta   90.00
_cell.angle_gamma   90.00
#
_symmetry.space_group_name_H-M   'P 1'
#
loop_
_entity.id
_entity.type
_entity.pdbx_description
1 polymer ?
#
loop_
_entity_poly.entity_id
_entity_poly.type
_entity_poly.pdbx_seq_one_letter_code
_entity_poly.pdbx_strand_id
1 'polypeptide(L)' 'MYNSELQFRTVWENSADGMRLTNSDGIILMVNKAFCKLVDMQKSELEGKAFEVVYRIDTREHISQSHKKSFSLRDFE' A
#
# COMPACT_ATOMS: atom_id res chain seq x y z
N MET A 1 2.72 12.02 22.75
CA MET A 1 2.82 10.93 21.76
C MET A 1 1.47 10.41 21.26
N TYR A 2 0.37 10.45 22.03
CA TYR A 2 -0.94 9.92 21.59
C TYR A 2 -1.61 10.71 20.43
N ASN A 3 -1.34 12.02 20.32
CA ASN A 3 -2.03 12.86 19.34
C ASN A 3 -1.57 12.61 17.90
N SER A 4 -0.29 12.29 17.69
CA SER A 4 0.29 12.11 16.35
C SER A 4 -0.22 10.85 15.67
N GLU A 5 -0.40 9.75 16.43
CA GLU A 5 -0.91 8.49 15.90
C GLU A 5 -2.41 8.55 15.58
N LEU A 6 -3.18 9.27 16.39
CA LEU A 6 -4.59 9.54 16.12
C LEU A 6 -4.77 10.45 14.89
N GLN A 7 -3.97 11.50 14.77
CA GLN A 7 -4.00 12.37 13.58
C GLN A 7 -3.58 11.58 12.34
N PHE A 8 -2.53 10.78 12.43
CA PHE A 8 -2.11 9.90 11.34
C PHE A 8 -3.24 8.94 10.93
N ARG A 9 -3.84 8.21 11.87
CA ARG A 9 -4.96 7.30 11.57
C ARG A 9 -6.17 8.02 10.97
N THR A 10 -6.45 9.23 11.45
CA THR A 10 -7.58 10.03 10.95
C THR A 10 -7.34 10.46 9.51
N VAL A 11 -6.14 10.96 9.20
CA VAL A 11 -5.77 11.33 7.82
C VAL A 11 -5.73 10.10 6.92
N TRP A 12 -5.12 9.01 7.41
CA TRP A 12 -5.01 7.74 6.68
C TRP A 12 -6.37 7.17 6.27
N GLU A 13 -7.29 7.04 7.22
CA GLU A 13 -8.61 6.43 7.01
C GLU A 13 -9.58 7.33 6.23
N ASN A 14 -9.45 8.66 6.33
CA ASN A 14 -10.33 9.61 5.63
C ASN A 14 -9.76 10.14 4.32
N SER A 15 -8.51 9.80 3.97
CA SER A 15 -7.95 10.17 2.68
C SER A 15 -8.77 9.59 1.53
N ALA A 16 -9.03 10.40 0.51
CA ALA A 16 -9.67 9.97 -0.73
C ALA A 16 -8.71 9.15 -1.62
N ASP A 17 -7.40 9.33 -1.45
CA ASP A 17 -6.39 8.61 -2.21
C ASP A 17 -6.20 7.20 -1.66
N GLY A 18 -6.06 6.23 -2.56
CA GLY A 18 -5.75 4.86 -2.19
C GLY A 18 -4.34 4.75 -1.64
N MET A 19 -4.22 4.55 -0.33
CA MET A 19 -2.93 4.43 0.37
C MET A 19 -2.71 3.00 0.87
N ARG A 20 -1.47 2.52 0.70
CA ARG A 20 -0.97 1.27 1.29
C ARG A 20 0.41 1.48 1.89
N LEU A 21 0.69 0.76 2.96
CA LEU A 21 2.01 0.65 3.56
C LEU A 21 2.50 -0.78 3.38
N THR A 22 3.73 -0.95 2.90
CA THR A 22 4.37 -2.26 2.75
C THR A 22 5.70 -2.31 3.50
N ASN A 23 6.12 -3.49 3.92
CA ASN A 23 7.49 -3.71 4.41
C ASN A 23 8.49 -3.83 3.24
N SER A 24 9.77 -4.07 3.56
CA SER A 24 10.85 -4.28 2.59
C SER A 24 10.61 -5.47 1.66
N ASP A 25 9.87 -6.47 2.13
CA ASP A 25 9.57 -7.70 1.39
C ASP A 25 8.32 -7.55 0.51
N GLY A 26 7.72 -6.35 0.47
CA GLY A 26 6.50 -6.08 -0.29
C GLY A 26 5.23 -6.61 0.36
N ILE A 27 5.28 -7.05 1.62
CA ILE A 27 4.08 -7.44 2.38
C ILE A 27 3.34 -6.19 2.81
N ILE A 28 2.05 -6.14 2.49
CA ILE A 28 1.14 -5.07 2.92
C ILE A 28 0.99 -5.14 4.44
N LEU A 29 1.40 -4.07 5.11
CA LEU A 29 1.21 -3.89 6.55
C LEU A 29 -0.13 -3.21 6.83
N MET A 30 -0.49 -2.21 6.03
CA MET A 30 -1.74 -1.47 6.18
C MET A 30 -2.31 -1.00 4.85
N VAL A 31 -3.63 -0.93 4.76
CA VAL A 31 -4.37 -0.27 3.68
C VAL A 31 -5.42 0.66 4.25
N ASN A 32 -5.72 1.75 3.55
CA ASN A 32 -6.86 2.59 3.90
C ASN A 32 -8.15 2.16 3.17
N LYS A 33 -9.27 2.74 3.59
CA LYS A 33 -10.59 2.48 2.99
C LYS A 33 -10.65 2.83 1.51
N ALA A 34 -10.01 3.92 1.09
CA ALA A 34 -9.98 4.32 -0.32
C ALA A 34 -9.25 3.27 -1.18
N PHE A 35 -8.15 2.70 -0.68
CA PHE A 35 -7.42 1.64 -1.38
C PHE A 35 -8.27 0.38 -1.50
N CYS A 36 -8.91 -0.05 -0.41
CA CYS A 36 -9.83 -1.20 -0.43
C CYS A 36 -10.94 -1.02 -1.48
N LYS A 37 -11.51 0.18 -1.58
CA LYS A 37 -12.52 0.52 -2.60
C LYS A 37 -11.95 0.54 -4.03
N LEU A 38 -10.71 1.00 -4.19
CA LEU A 38 -10.04 1.10 -5.49
C LEU A 38 -9.77 -0.28 -6.10
N VAL A 39 -9.39 -1.24 -5.25
CA VAL A 39 -9.06 -2.61 -5.68
C VAL A 39 -10.25 -3.57 -5.55
N ASP A 40 -11.35 -3.11 -4.97
CA ASP A 40 -12.56 -3.89 -4.64
C ASP A 40 -12.26 -5.16 -3.82
N MET A 41 -11.37 -5.02 -2.82
CA MET A 41 -10.98 -6.11 -1.90
C MET A 41 -11.07 -5.64 -0.46
N GLN A 42 -11.31 -6.58 0.45
CA GLN A 42 -11.33 -6.24 1.87
C GLN A 42 -9.93 -6.10 2.45
N LYS A 43 -9.82 -5.25 3.47
CA LYS A 43 -8.59 -5.04 4.24
C LYS A 43 -7.96 -6.36 4.72
N SER A 44 -8.77 -7.31 5.20
CA SER A 44 -8.32 -8.63 5.66
C SER A 44 -7.73 -9.53 4.56
N GLU A 45 -8.07 -9.26 3.30
CA GLU A 45 -7.55 -9.99 2.14
C GLU A 45 -6.25 -9.38 1.61
N LEU A 46 -5.96 -8.15 2.03
CA LEU A 46 -4.80 -7.37 1.60
C LEU A 46 -3.69 -7.38 2.65
N GLU A 47 -4.03 -7.12 3.92
CA GLU A 47 -3.05 -7.05 5.00
C GLU A 47 -2.40 -8.41 5.29
N GLY A 48 -1.08 -8.41 5.43
CA GLY A 48 -0.27 -9.61 5.58
C GLY A 48 -0.04 -10.37 4.27
N LYS A 49 -0.54 -9.88 3.12
CA LYS A 49 -0.26 -10.45 1.80
C LYS A 49 0.78 -9.64 1.05
N ALA A 50 1.45 -10.28 0.08
CA ALA A 50 2.28 -9.57 -0.87
C ALA A 50 1.42 -8.59 -1.67
N PHE A 51 1.93 -7.38 -1.91
CA PHE A 51 1.21 -6.35 -2.66
C PHE A 51 0.82 -6.78 -4.09
N GLU A 52 1.48 -7.81 -4.60
CA GLU A 52 1.18 -8.47 -5.86
C GLU A 52 -0.24 -9.04 -5.95
N VAL A 53 -0.87 -9.35 -4.80
CA VAL A 53 -2.24 -9.91 -4.74
C VAL A 53 -3.28 -9.00 -5.41
N VAL A 54 -3.01 -7.69 -5.45
CA VAL A 54 -3.88 -6.68 -6.04
C VAL A 54 -3.85 -6.71 -7.58
N TYR A 55 -2.79 -7.27 -8.16
CA TYR A 55 -2.63 -7.29 -9.61
C TYR A 55 -3.12 -8.63 -10.17
N ARG A 56 -4.25 -8.59 -10.89
CA ARG A 56 -4.75 -9.76 -11.63
C ARG A 56 -3.69 -10.27 -12.61
N ILE A 57 -3.74 -11.58 -12.84
CA ILE A 57 -2.77 -12.38 -13.61
C ILE A 57 -2.47 -11.83 -15.02
N ASP A 58 -3.39 -11.08 -15.63
CA ASP A 58 -3.19 -10.46 -16.95
C ASP A 58 -2.14 -9.33 -16.97
N THR A 59 -1.69 -8.85 -15.80
CA THR A 59 -0.68 -7.78 -15.66
C THR A 59 0.61 -8.25 -14.97
N ARG A 60 0.83 -9.57 -14.84
CA ARG A 60 2.01 -10.12 -14.12
C ARG A 60 3.35 -9.80 -14.78
N GLU A 61 3.39 -9.51 -16.07
CA GLU A 61 4.67 -9.31 -16.79
C GLU A 61 5.35 -7.97 -16.49
N HIS A 62 4.67 -6.96 -15.92
CA HIS A 62 5.22 -5.61 -15.79
C HIS A 62 5.69 -5.19 -14.38
N ILE A 63 5.39 -5.97 -13.33
CA ILE A 63 5.51 -5.46 -11.94
C ILE A 63 6.82 -5.89 -11.27
N SER A 64 7.43 -6.98 -11.72
CA SER A 64 8.67 -7.50 -11.13
C SER A 64 9.89 -6.59 -11.32
N GLN A 65 9.85 -5.59 -12.23
CA GLN A 65 11.01 -4.73 -12.52
C GLN A 65 10.97 -3.34 -11.86
N SER A 66 9.80 -2.83 -11.49
CA SER A 66 9.66 -1.43 -11.02
C SER A 66 9.87 -1.26 -9.51
N HIS A 67 9.64 -2.30 -8.71
CA HIS A 67 9.72 -2.21 -7.25
C HIS A 67 11.13 -1.99 -6.70
N LYS A 68 12.18 -2.41 -7.42
CA LYS A 68 13.58 -2.15 -7.01
C LYS A 68 14.11 -0.78 -7.48
N LYS A 69 13.47 -0.11 -8.45
CA LYS A 69 13.96 1.16 -9.01
C LYS A 69 13.36 2.41 -8.36
N SER A 70 12.08 2.38 -7.94
CA SER A 70 11.48 3.55 -7.27
C SER A 70 11.85 3.70 -5.79
N PHE A 71 12.35 2.64 -5.13
CA PHE A 71 12.78 2.72 -3.73
C PHE A 71 14.17 3.35 -3.57
N SER A 72 15.02 3.33 -4.60
CA SER A 72 16.39 3.88 -4.51
C SER A 72 16.53 5.33 -5.00
N LEU A 73 15.44 6.06 -5.25
CA LEU A 73 15.45 7.42 -5.79
C LEU A 73 14.70 8.45 -4.92
N ARG A 74 14.41 8.12 -3.65
CA ARG A 74 13.78 9.07 -2.70
C ARG A 74 14.67 9.48 -1.53
N ASP A 75 15.91 9.01 -1.50
CA ASP A 75 16.97 9.63 -0.71
C ASP A 75 17.75 10.54 -1.67
N PHE A 76 17.85 11.84 -1.35
CA PHE A 76 18.32 12.98 -2.16
C PHE A 76 17.23 13.67 -3.00
N GLU A 77 16.39 14.49 -2.36
CA GLU A 77 16.59 15.94 -2.18
C GLU A 77 15.63 16.50 -1.10
#